data_AF-A0A2J6XLX4-F1
#
_entry.id   AF-A0A2J6XLX4-F1
#
_cell.length_a   1.000
_cell.length_b   1.000
_cell.length_c   1.000
_cell.angle_alpha   90.00
_cell.angle_beta   90.00
_cell.angle_gamma   90.00
#
_symmetry.space_group_name_H-M   'P 1'
#
loop_
_entity.id
_entity.type
_entity.pdbx_description
1 polymer ?
#
loop_
_entity_poly.entity_id
_entity_poly.type
_entity_poly.pdbx_seq_one_letter_code
_entity_poly.pdbx_strand_id
1 'polypeptide(L)'
;MVDLYPVGILAKSKCFYIAGPIINAPWPPDNDVKYVINDITDSMKEWNPSNYNLDIIKKVIWYSTVYGGLILMYSCEPLIPMSRVIINIGLDIEKYDKKEIKEFDDNIVLKAWALILNGNEKEGLELISGKMFFPNDFVWKPGNNYSIAVRGIKYL
;
A
#
# COMPACT_ATOMS: atom_id res chain seq x y z
N MET A 1 18.86 12.28 3.90
CA MET A 1 18.44 10.91 3.60
C MET A 1 17.23 10.55 4.44
N VAL A 2 16.09 10.33 3.78
CA VAL A 2 14.86 9.88 4.44
C VAL A 2 14.92 8.39 4.77
N ASP A 3 14.26 8.00 5.86
CA ASP A 3 13.93 6.60 6.11
C ASP A 3 12.45 6.35 5.83
N LEU A 4 12.12 5.16 5.33
CA LEU A 4 10.77 4.83 4.87
C LEU A 4 10.24 3.62 5.62
N TYR A 5 8.93 3.57 5.83
CA TYR A 5 8.26 2.32 6.15
C TYR A 5 8.10 1.48 4.88
N PRO A 6 8.30 0.15 4.96
CA PRO A 6 7.99 -0.75 3.86
C PRO A 6 6.50 -0.66 3.49
N VAL A 7 6.16 -0.68 2.21
CA VAL A 7 4.76 -0.67 1.75
C VAL A 7 4.33 -2.08 1.39
N GLY A 8 3.11 -2.44 1.75
CA GLY A 8 2.41 -3.62 1.25
C GLY A 8 1.25 -3.21 0.35
N ILE A 9 1.12 -3.87 -0.80
CA ILE A 9 -0.06 -3.81 -1.66
C ILE A 9 -0.97 -4.96 -1.25
N LEU A 10 -1.94 -4.65 -0.39
CA LEU A 10 -2.81 -5.61 0.26
C LEU A 10 -3.79 -6.28 -0.70
N ALA A 11 -4.31 -5.52 -1.68
CA ALA A 11 -5.23 -6.03 -2.67
C ALA A 11 -5.06 -5.35 -4.03
N LYS A 12 -5.34 -6.10 -5.09
CA LYS A 12 -5.41 -5.63 -6.48
C LYS A 12 -6.69 -6.17 -7.12
N SER A 13 -7.32 -5.33 -7.94
CA SER A 13 -8.28 -5.74 -8.96
C SER A 13 -7.86 -5.21 -10.33
N LYS A 14 -8.77 -5.26 -11.31
CA LYS A 14 -8.52 -4.75 -12.66
C LYS A 14 -8.20 -3.26 -12.65
N CYS A 15 -8.98 -2.47 -11.90
CA CYS A 15 -8.86 -1.01 -11.88
C CYS A 15 -8.47 -0.41 -10.54
N PHE A 16 -8.17 -1.23 -9.51
CA PHE A 16 -7.87 -0.70 -8.18
C PHE A 16 -6.68 -1.38 -7.49
N TYR A 17 -5.99 -0.59 -6.68
CA TYR A 17 -5.03 -1.05 -5.68
C TYR A 17 -5.41 -0.56 -4.30
N ILE A 18 -5.22 -1.42 -3.29
CA ILE A 18 -5.22 -1.03 -1.88
C ILE A 18 -3.84 -1.28 -1.32
N ALA A 19 -3.19 -0.24 -0.82
CA ALA A 19 -1.83 -0.32 -0.31
C ALA A 19 -1.58 0.65 0.84
N GLY A 20 -0.61 0.33 1.69
CA GLY A 20 -0.23 1.18 2.81
C GLY A 20 1.17 0.87 3.34
N PRO A 21 1.85 1.85 3.96
CA PRO A 21 3.09 1.62 4.69
C PRO A 21 2.81 0.81 5.95
N ILE A 22 3.66 -0.18 6.25
CA ILE A 22 3.48 -1.14 7.34
C ILE A 22 4.62 -0.97 8.34
N ILE A 23 4.27 -0.72 9.60
CA ILE A 23 5.23 -0.61 10.71
C ILE A 23 5.83 -1.99 11.00
N ASN A 24 7.15 -2.06 11.12
CA ASN A 24 7.92 -3.28 11.42
C ASN A 24 7.69 -4.43 10.42
N ALA A 25 7.30 -4.13 9.18
CA ALA A 25 7.05 -5.15 8.16
C ALA A 25 8.27 -6.10 8.00
N PRO A 26 8.05 -7.39 7.70
CA PRO A 26 9.12 -8.38 7.58
C PRO A 26 9.93 -8.27 6.26
N TRP A 27 9.81 -7.16 5.54
CA TRP A 27 10.57 -6.84 4.33
C TRP A 27 11.10 -5.39 4.38
N PRO A 28 12.18 -5.08 3.64
CA PRO A 28 12.70 -3.72 3.59
C PRO A 28 11.84 -2.78 2.72
N PRO A 29 11.99 -1.44 2.85
CA PRO A 29 11.42 -0.50 1.91
C PRO A 29 11.98 -0.66 0.49
N ASP A 30 11.19 -0.27 -0.52
CA ASP A 30 11.62 -0.30 -1.91
C ASP A 30 12.73 0.73 -2.18
N ASN A 31 13.86 0.26 -2.71
CA ASN A 31 15.04 1.10 -2.91
C ASN A 31 14.88 2.14 -4.01
N ASP A 32 14.13 1.83 -5.07
CA ASP A 32 13.94 2.76 -6.18
C ASP A 32 13.01 3.90 -5.75
N VAL A 33 11.94 3.58 -5.02
CA VAL A 33 11.08 4.60 -4.42
C VAL A 33 11.85 5.42 -3.39
N LYS A 34 12.70 4.80 -2.56
CA LYS A 34 13.58 5.51 -1.63
C LYS A 34 14.53 6.46 -2.33
N TYR A 35 15.13 6.04 -3.45
CA TYR A 35 16.00 6.89 -4.25
C TYR A 35 15.24 8.11 -4.79
N VAL A 36 14.06 7.88 -5.40
CA VAL A 36 13.22 8.96 -5.93
C VAL A 36 12.84 9.97 -4.85
N ILE A 37 12.39 9.50 -3.67
CA ILE A 37 12.02 10.40 -2.59
C ILE A 37 13.22 11.20 -2.11
N ASN A 38 14.40 10.57 -1.94
CA ASN A 38 15.61 11.30 -1.57
C ASN A 38 16.00 12.35 -2.62
N ASP A 39 15.96 12.00 -3.90
CA ASP A 39 16.26 12.95 -4.98
C ASP A 39 15.30 14.16 -4.96
N ILE A 40 14.01 13.91 -4.75
CA ILE A 40 13.00 14.97 -4.59
C ILE A 40 13.31 15.85 -3.38
N THR A 41 13.57 15.25 -2.21
CA THR A 41 13.80 16.00 -0.97
C THR A 41 15.11 16.76 -0.96
N ASP A 42 16.19 16.14 -1.43
CA ASP A 42 17.54 16.70 -1.38
C ASP A 42 17.72 17.79 -2.45
N SER A 43 17.06 17.64 -3.60
CA SER A 43 17.11 18.61 -4.71
C SER A 43 15.91 19.59 -4.75
N MET A 44 14.99 19.51 -3.78
CA MET A 44 13.76 20.32 -3.71
C MET A 44 12.93 20.29 -5.01
N LYS A 45 12.79 19.11 -5.63
CA LYS A 45 12.00 18.92 -6.87
C LYS A 45 10.50 18.82 -6.57
N GLU A 46 9.69 18.84 -7.63
CA GLU A 46 8.25 18.59 -7.54
C GLU A 46 7.96 17.14 -7.11
N TRP A 47 6.94 16.95 -6.28
CA TRP A 47 6.42 15.64 -5.88
C TRP A 47 5.58 14.99 -6.99
N ASN A 48 6.25 14.63 -8.10
CA ASN A 48 5.61 14.00 -9.24
C ASN A 48 6.38 12.73 -9.67
N PRO A 49 5.83 11.52 -9.42
CA PRO A 49 6.51 10.28 -9.76
C PRO A 49 6.58 10.04 -11.27
N SER A 50 5.82 10.78 -12.08
CA SER A 50 5.85 10.69 -13.55
C SER A 50 7.14 11.24 -14.16
N ASN A 51 7.90 12.05 -13.40
CA ASN A 51 9.22 12.53 -13.80
C ASN A 51 10.30 11.44 -13.69
N TYR A 52 9.95 10.27 -13.16
CA TYR A 52 10.84 9.14 -12.94
C TYR A 52 10.33 7.92 -13.72
N ASN A 53 11.25 7.07 -14.19
CA ASN A 53 10.90 5.84 -14.91
C ASN A 53 10.47 4.72 -13.94
N LEU A 54 9.37 4.94 -13.23
CA LEU A 54 8.77 3.98 -12.30
C LEU A 54 7.67 3.18 -13.01
N ASP A 55 7.70 1.85 -12.84
CA ASP A 55 6.58 0.99 -13.21
C ASP A 55 5.35 1.26 -12.32
N ILE A 56 4.21 0.67 -12.68
CA ILE A 56 2.94 0.91 -11.97
C ILE A 56 3.01 0.51 -10.49
N ILE A 57 3.75 -0.54 -10.14
CA ILE A 57 3.87 -1.03 -8.77
C ILE A 57 4.70 -0.07 -7.94
N LYS A 58 5.82 0.40 -8.48
CA LYS A 58 6.64 1.43 -7.83
C LYS A 58 5.89 2.75 -7.68
N LYS A 59 5.04 3.13 -8.64
CA LYS A 59 4.17 4.30 -8.50
C LYS A 59 3.13 4.12 -7.39
N VAL A 60 2.51 2.94 -7.27
CA VAL A 60 1.61 2.60 -6.17
C VAL A 60 2.33 2.70 -4.83
N ILE A 61 3.53 2.11 -4.72
CA ILE A 61 4.36 2.18 -3.51
C ILE A 61 4.71 3.64 -3.20
N TRP A 62 5.14 4.42 -4.18
CA TRP A 62 5.46 5.84 -4.03
C TRP A 62 4.27 6.63 -3.47
N TYR A 63 3.08 6.48 -4.07
CA TYR A 63 1.88 7.15 -3.57
C TYR A 63 1.55 6.72 -2.14
N SER A 64 1.56 5.43 -1.84
CA SER A 64 1.37 4.92 -0.47
C SER A 64 2.39 5.47 0.52
N THR A 65 3.66 5.61 0.12
CA THR A 65 4.69 6.19 0.97
C THR A 65 4.45 7.68 1.24
N VAL A 66 4.14 8.46 0.20
CA VAL A 66 3.99 9.92 0.28
C VAL A 66 2.76 10.31 1.10
N TYR A 67 1.61 9.69 0.81
CA TYR A 67 0.37 10.02 1.49
C TYR A 67 0.24 9.34 2.87
N GLY A 68 0.81 8.15 3.04
CA GLY A 68 0.67 7.33 4.25
C GLY A 68 -0.77 6.85 4.50
N GLY A 69 -0.97 6.09 5.57
CA GLY A 69 -2.25 5.42 5.83
C GLY A 69 -2.55 4.32 4.81
N LEU A 70 -3.76 3.77 4.87
CA LEU A 70 -4.23 2.84 3.84
C LEU A 70 -4.83 3.66 2.70
N ILE A 71 -4.51 3.32 1.46
CA ILE A 71 -4.88 4.10 0.28
C ILE A 71 -5.56 3.22 -0.75
N LEU A 72 -6.69 3.70 -1.27
CA LEU A 72 -7.30 3.21 -2.50
C LEU A 72 -6.81 4.04 -3.68
N MET A 73 -6.31 3.37 -4.71
CA MET A 73 -5.86 3.97 -5.96
C MET A 73 -6.64 3.41 -7.14
N TYR A 74 -7.03 4.26 -8.07
CA TYR A 74 -7.52 3.88 -9.39
C TYR A 74 -6.34 3.68 -10.33
N SER A 75 -6.29 2.57 -11.07
CA SER A 75 -5.16 2.16 -11.90
C SER A 75 -5.44 2.02 -13.40
N CYS A 76 -6.67 2.21 -13.86
CA CYS A 76 -7.06 2.10 -15.28
C CYS A 76 -6.71 3.36 -16.11
N GLU A 77 -5.63 4.02 -15.73
CA GLU A 77 -5.02 5.24 -16.29
C GLU A 77 -5.83 6.56 -16.25
N PRO A 78 -5.23 7.65 -15.73
CA PRO A 78 -3.95 7.68 -15.03
C PRO A 78 -4.05 7.02 -13.64
N LEU A 79 -2.93 6.51 -13.13
CA LEU A 79 -2.87 6.01 -11.75
C LEU A 79 -3.05 7.18 -10.78
N ILE A 80 -4.18 7.19 -10.05
CA ILE A 80 -4.55 8.28 -9.13
C ILE A 80 -4.91 7.71 -7.75
N PRO A 81 -4.36 8.25 -6.65
CA PRO A 81 -4.86 8.00 -5.30
C PRO A 81 -6.24 8.63 -5.13
N MET A 82 -7.26 7.81 -4.88
CA MET A 82 -8.65 8.26 -4.74
C MET A 82 -8.99 8.65 -3.31
N SER A 83 -8.50 7.87 -2.35
CA SER A 83 -8.90 8.00 -0.95
C SER A 83 -7.82 7.45 -0.04
N ARG A 84 -7.70 8.07 1.14
CA ARG A 84 -6.82 7.63 2.23
C ARG A 84 -7.65 7.47 3.50
N VAL A 85 -7.37 6.41 4.25
CA VAL A 85 -7.96 6.16 5.57
C VAL A 85 -6.88 5.80 6.58
N ILE A 86 -7.07 6.23 7.82
CA ILE A 86 -6.29 5.75 8.97
C ILE A 86 -7.14 4.67 9.61
N ILE A 87 -6.60 3.45 9.67
CA ILE A 87 -7.26 2.31 10.30
C ILE A 87 -6.62 2.02 11.65
N ASN A 88 -7.43 1.52 12.58
CA ASN A 88 -6.96 1.05 13.89
C ASN A 88 -6.71 -0.46 13.90
N ILE A 89 -7.40 -1.20 13.02
CA ILE A 89 -7.18 -2.64 12.87
C ILE A 89 -5.78 -2.88 12.27
N GLY A 90 -5.00 -3.72 12.95
CA GLY A 90 -3.70 -4.17 12.47
C GLY A 90 -3.80 -5.30 11.46
N LEU A 91 -2.65 -5.86 11.13
CA LEU A 91 -2.49 -6.97 10.19
C LEU A 91 -1.74 -8.10 10.88
N ASP A 92 -2.15 -9.33 10.62
CA ASP A 92 -1.30 -10.50 10.80
C ASP A 92 -0.73 -10.87 9.43
N ILE A 93 0.59 -11.02 9.36
CA ILE A 93 1.32 -11.25 8.11
C ILE A 93 2.19 -12.49 8.27
N GLU A 94 2.06 -13.42 7.34
CA GLU A 94 2.77 -14.70 7.34
C GLU A 94 3.40 -14.95 5.96
N LYS A 95 4.55 -15.63 5.94
CA LYS A 95 5.16 -16.06 4.68
C LYS A 95 4.32 -17.14 4.01
N TYR A 96 4.23 -17.09 2.69
CA TYR A 96 3.40 -17.98 1.89
C TYR A 96 4.14 -18.44 0.63
N ASP A 97 4.46 -19.72 0.57
CA ASP A 97 5.33 -20.30 -0.46
C ASP A 97 4.62 -20.64 -1.79
N LYS A 98 3.29 -20.47 -1.89
CA LYS A 98 2.56 -20.78 -3.13
C LYS A 98 2.45 -19.58 -4.07
N LYS A 99 2.69 -19.82 -5.36
CA LYS A 99 2.83 -18.79 -6.41
C LYS A 99 1.53 -18.17 -6.94
N GLU A 100 0.35 -18.65 -6.57
CA GLU A 100 -0.90 -18.10 -7.12
C GLU A 100 -1.15 -16.68 -6.62
N ILE A 101 -1.35 -15.71 -7.51
CA ILE A 101 -1.72 -14.34 -7.17
C ILE A 101 -3.24 -14.26 -7.11
N LYS A 102 -3.79 -13.68 -6.04
CA LYS A 102 -5.23 -13.43 -5.93
C LYS A 102 -5.53 -12.04 -6.47
N GLU A 103 -6.24 -11.99 -7.59
CA GLU A 103 -6.85 -10.77 -8.11
C GLU A 103 -8.32 -10.74 -7.71
N PHE A 104 -8.78 -9.59 -7.23
CA PHE A 104 -10.16 -9.39 -6.79
C PHE A 104 -11.00 -8.79 -7.91
N ASP A 105 -12.32 -8.98 -7.81
CA ASP A 105 -13.28 -8.20 -8.60
C ASP A 105 -13.31 -6.75 -8.10
N ASP A 106 -13.45 -5.79 -9.01
CA ASP A 106 -13.51 -4.36 -8.70
C ASP A 106 -14.62 -4.06 -7.67
N ASN A 107 -15.79 -4.72 -7.77
CA ASN A 107 -16.89 -4.52 -6.82
C ASN A 107 -16.54 -5.00 -5.41
N ILE A 108 -15.74 -6.06 -5.28
CA ILE A 108 -15.28 -6.55 -3.97
C ILE A 108 -14.35 -5.52 -3.34
N VAL A 109 -13.40 -4.98 -4.11
CA VAL A 109 -12.47 -3.94 -3.63
C VAL A 109 -13.22 -2.69 -3.20
N LEU A 110 -14.16 -2.21 -4.01
CA LEU A 110 -14.97 -1.01 -3.69
C LEU A 110 -15.90 -1.24 -2.50
N LYS A 111 -16.51 -2.43 -2.39
CA LYS A 111 -17.35 -2.80 -1.23
C LYS A 111 -16.53 -2.83 0.05
N ALA A 112 -15.35 -3.47 0.02
CA ALA A 112 -14.42 -3.50 1.13
C ALA A 112 -14.02 -2.09 1.55
N TRP A 113 -13.67 -1.23 0.59
CA TRP A 113 -13.31 0.15 0.86
C TRP A 113 -14.45 0.96 1.51
N ALA A 114 -15.68 0.80 1.00
CA ALA A 114 -16.85 1.45 1.57
C ALA A 114 -17.11 1.04 3.03
N LEU A 115 -16.92 -0.24 3.36
CA LEU A 115 -17.01 -0.72 4.74
C LEU A 115 -15.95 -0.09 5.63
N ILE A 116 -14.69 -0.03 5.17
CA ILE A 116 -13.59 0.60 5.92
C ILE A 116 -13.88 2.07 6.18
N LEU A 117 -14.32 2.83 5.16
CA LEU A 117 -14.68 4.24 5.29
C LEU A 117 -15.82 4.48 6.27
N ASN A 118 -16.76 3.55 6.37
CA ASN A 118 -17.90 3.62 7.30
C ASN A 118 -17.55 3.17 8.74
N GLY A 119 -16.28 2.89 9.03
CA GLY A 119 -15.83 2.43 10.35
C GLY A 119 -15.92 0.93 10.58
N ASN A 120 -16.44 0.15 9.63
CA ASN A 120 -16.46 -1.32 9.67
C ASN A 120 -15.12 -1.88 9.13
N GLU A 121 -14.01 -1.42 9.70
CA GLU A 121 -12.64 -1.71 9.23
C GLU A 121 -12.38 -3.21 9.12
N LYS A 122 -12.70 -3.97 10.18
CA LYS A 122 -12.41 -5.41 10.23
C LYS A 122 -13.14 -6.17 9.10
N GLU A 123 -14.44 -5.96 8.95
CA GLU A 123 -15.24 -6.62 7.91
C GLU A 123 -14.75 -6.24 6.52
N GLY A 124 -14.48 -4.95 6.28
CA GLY A 124 -13.95 -4.48 5.00
C GLY A 124 -12.60 -5.08 4.67
N LEU A 125 -11.67 -5.12 5.63
CA LEU A 125 -10.34 -5.73 5.44
C LEU A 125 -10.43 -7.26 5.26
N GLU A 126 -11.35 -7.95 5.93
CA GLU A 126 -11.58 -9.39 5.78
C GLU A 126 -11.96 -9.75 4.33
N LEU A 127 -12.80 -8.93 3.67
CA LEU A 127 -13.22 -9.15 2.28
C LEU A 127 -12.05 -9.18 1.27
N ILE A 128 -11.00 -8.41 1.55
CA ILE A 128 -9.82 -8.27 0.69
C ILE A 128 -8.58 -8.96 1.26
N SER A 129 -8.75 -9.72 2.34
CA SER A 129 -7.66 -10.50 2.94
C SER A 129 -7.21 -11.67 2.06
N GLY A 130 -6.00 -12.14 2.32
CA GLY A 130 -5.36 -13.24 1.61
C GLY A 130 -3.96 -12.86 1.16
N LYS A 131 -3.57 -13.33 -0.01
CA LYS A 131 -2.22 -13.10 -0.52
C LYS A 131 -2.01 -11.63 -0.86
N MET A 132 -0.89 -11.09 -0.40
CA MET A 132 -0.47 -9.75 -0.74
C MET A 132 -0.05 -9.70 -2.21
N PHE A 133 -0.42 -8.62 -2.90
CA PHE A 133 -0.01 -8.43 -4.29
C PHE A 133 1.48 -8.07 -4.37
N PHE A 134 1.96 -7.26 -3.42
CA PHE A 134 3.38 -6.95 -3.25
C PHE A 134 3.73 -6.67 -1.78
N PRO A 135 4.82 -7.25 -1.25
CA PRO A 135 5.58 -8.35 -1.84
C PRO A 135 4.73 -9.64 -1.92
N ASN A 136 5.00 -10.48 -2.92
CA ASN A 136 4.11 -11.58 -3.29
C ASN A 136 4.37 -12.91 -2.57
N ASP A 137 5.29 -12.92 -1.61
CA ASP A 137 5.66 -14.06 -0.76
C ASP A 137 4.95 -14.02 0.61
N PHE A 138 3.96 -13.13 0.78
CA PHE A 138 3.22 -12.99 2.03
C PHE A 138 1.71 -13.12 1.84
N VAL A 139 1.05 -13.63 2.88
CA VAL A 139 -0.39 -13.54 3.11
C VAL A 139 -0.65 -12.65 4.30
N TRP A 140 -1.80 -11.98 4.28
CA TRP A 140 -2.22 -11.10 5.34
C TRP A 140 -3.71 -11.29 5.66
N LYS A 141 -4.07 -10.97 6.89
CA LYS A 141 -5.45 -10.87 7.37
C LYS A 141 -5.55 -9.78 8.44
N PRO A 142 -6.76 -9.30 8.76
CA PRO A 142 -6.96 -8.44 9.93
C PRO A 142 -6.45 -9.11 11.20
N GLY A 143 -5.65 -8.36 11.97
CA GLY A 143 -4.89 -8.88 13.09
C GLY A 143 -4.29 -7.75 13.93
N ASN A 144 -3.26 -8.07 14.73
CA ASN A 144 -2.68 -7.11 15.68
C ASN A 144 -1.15 -7.04 15.66
N ASN A 145 -0.47 -7.87 14.85
CA ASN A 145 0.99 -7.97 14.89
C ASN A 145 1.71 -6.84 14.14
N TYR A 146 1.09 -6.31 13.10
CA TYR A 146 1.61 -5.20 12.29
C TYR A 146 0.55 -4.10 12.20
N SER A 147 0.97 -2.85 12.01
CA SER A 147 0.04 -1.71 11.87
C SER A 147 0.34 -0.92 10.61
N ILE A 148 -0.70 -0.34 10.01
CA ILE A 148 -0.52 0.62 8.91
C ILE A 148 -0.02 1.95 9.49
N ALA A 149 1.10 2.45 8.98
CA ALA A 149 1.67 3.71 9.42
C ALA A 149 0.83 4.90 8.92
N VAL A 150 0.60 5.88 9.79
CA VAL A 150 -0.12 7.12 9.40
C VAL A 150 0.66 7.89 8.33
N ARG A 151 2.00 7.82 8.35
CA ARG A 151 2.92 8.40 7.36
C ARG A 151 3.86 7.32 6.86
N GLY A 152 4.18 7.31 5.56
CA GLY A 152 5.14 6.35 5.00
C GLY A 152 6.60 6.80 5.13
N ILE A 153 6.86 8.11 5.17
CA ILE A 153 8.19 8.68 5.44
C ILE A 153 8.38 8.82 6.96
N LYS A 154 9.49 8.30 7.47
CA LYS A 154 9.94 8.48 8.86
C LYS A 154 10.74 9.78 8.94
N TYR A 155 10.20 10.75 9.66
CA TYR A 155 10.95 11.94 10.04
C TYR A 155 11.67 11.62 11.35
N LEU A 156 13.01 11.68 11.32
CA LEU A 156 13.84 11.64 12.52
C LEU A 156 13.67 12.94 13.31
#